data_AF-T1CMV9-F1
#
_entry.id   AF-T1CMV9-F1
#
_cell.length_a   1.000
_cell.length_b   1.000
_cell.length_c   1.000
_cell.angle_alpha   90.00
_cell.angle_beta   90.00
_cell.angle_gamma   90.00
#
_symmetry.space_group_name_H-M   'P 1'
#
loop_
_entity.id
_entity.type
_entity.pdbx_description
1 polymer ?
#
loop_
_entity_poly.entity_id
_entity_poly.type
_entity_poly.pdbx_seq_one_letter_code
_entity_poly.pdbx_strand_id
1 'polypeptide(L)'
;MGLGVALAALVALVTGLWLWGATPDYRVLYSNLSDRDGGAIVDSLQQMNVPYKFAEGGGALMVPADQVHEVRLHLAGQGLPKGGTVGFELMENEKFGTSEF
;
A
#
# COMPACT_ATOMS: atom_id res chain seq x y z
N MET A 1 21.40 -6.57 42.85
CA MET A 1 21.53 -5.75 41.62
C MET A 1 21.90 -6.59 40.39
N GLY A 2 22.89 -7.48 40.44
CA GLY A 2 23.37 -8.22 39.24
C GLY A 2 22.34 -9.13 38.55
N LEU A 3 21.49 -9.82 39.31
CA LEU A 3 20.48 -10.73 38.76
C LEU A 3 19.38 -9.99 37.97
N GLY A 4 18.97 -8.80 38.42
CA GLY A 4 17.95 -8.00 37.72
C GLY A 4 18.47 -7.44 36.39
N VAL A 5 19.73 -7.01 36.36
CA VAL A 5 20.39 -6.54 35.13
C VAL A 5 20.58 -7.69 34.14
N ALA A 6 20.98 -8.87 34.62
CA ALA A 6 21.13 -10.05 33.78
C ALA A 6 19.80 -10.48 33.14
N LEU A 7 18.70 -10.46 33.90
CA LEU A 7 17.36 -10.77 33.39
C LEU A 7 16.88 -9.75 32.35
N ALA A 8 17.07 -8.45 32.62
CA ALA A 8 16.71 -7.40 31.67
C ALA A 8 17.50 -7.51 30.35
N ALA A 9 18.79 -7.82 30.42
CA ALA A 9 19.63 -8.02 29.24
C ALA A 9 19.19 -9.24 28.42
N LEU A 10 18.79 -10.34 29.09
CA LEU A 10 18.28 -11.54 28.43
C LEU A 10 16.95 -11.27 27.72
N VAL A 11 16.02 -10.56 28.36
CA VAL A 11 14.74 -10.17 27.75
C VAL A 11 15.00 -9.27 26.54
N ALA A 12 15.86 -8.25 26.67
CA ALA A 12 16.21 -7.34 25.57
C ALA A 12 16.83 -8.09 24.38
N LEU A 13 17.71 -9.06 24.64
CA LEU A 13 18.31 -9.91 23.61
C LEU A 13 17.26 -10.77 22.89
N VAL A 14 16.37 -11.44 23.63
CA VAL A 14 15.32 -12.28 23.04
C VAL A 14 14.35 -11.42 22.21
N THR A 15 13.90 -10.27 22.73
CA THR A 15 13.03 -9.36 21.98
C THR A 15 13.73 -8.77 20.75
N GLY A 16 15.01 -8.43 20.87
CA GLY A 16 15.81 -7.94 19.76
C GLY A 16 15.93 -8.97 18.64
N LEU A 17 16.23 -10.22 18.98
CA LEU A 17 16.32 -11.32 18.03
C LEU A 17 14.97 -11.63 17.36
N TRP A 18 13.87 -11.54 18.10
CA TRP A 18 12.54 -11.81 17.57
C TRP A 18 12.08 -10.73 16.58
N LEU A 19 12.37 -9.46 16.87
CA LEU A 19 12.13 -8.34 15.97
C LEU A 19 13.03 -8.37 14.73
N TRP A 20 14.23 -8.95 14.83
CA TRP A 20 15.17 -9.04 13.70
C TRP A 20 14.78 -10.12 12.67
N GLY A 21 14.11 -11.19 13.12
CA GLY A 21 13.75 -12.34 12.27
C GLY A 21 12.41 -12.22 11.53
N ALA A 22 11.57 -11.24 11.88
CA ALA A 22 10.28 -11.05 11.21
C ALA A 22 10.48 -10.39 9.84
N THR A 23 10.72 -11.18 8.80
CA THR A 23 10.61 -10.70 7.42
C THR A 23 9.14 -10.32 7.16
N PRO A 24 8.83 -9.05 6.86
CA PRO A 24 7.47 -8.69 6.50
C PRO A 24 7.09 -9.43 5.22
N ASP A 25 6.00 -10.19 5.25
CA ASP A 25 5.37 -10.74 4.05
C ASP A 25 4.84 -9.55 3.24
N TYR A 26 5.22 -9.42 1.96
CA TYR A 26 4.76 -8.32 1.11
C TYR A 26 3.63 -8.82 0.21
N ARG A 27 2.52 -8.10 0.19
CA ARG A 27 1.37 -8.41 -0.67
C ARG A 27 1.04 -7.25 -1.59
N VAL A 28 0.47 -7.59 -2.74
CA VAL A 28 0.03 -6.63 -3.74
C VAL A 28 -1.08 -5.74 -3.17
N LEU A 29 -0.78 -4.45 -3.07
CA LEU A 29 -1.73 -3.42 -2.71
C LEU A 29 -2.61 -3.10 -3.92
N TYR A 30 -1.96 -2.70 -5.03
CA TYR A 30 -2.55 -2.42 -6.34
C TYR A 30 -1.65 -2.94 -7.47
N SER A 31 -2.28 -3.37 -8.56
CA SER A 31 -1.65 -3.79 -9.81
C SER A 31 -2.13 -2.90 -10.96
N ASN A 32 -1.35 -2.86 -12.05
CA ASN A 32 -1.64 -2.09 -13.25
C ASN A 32 -1.86 -0.59 -12.97
N LEU A 33 -1.03 -0.04 -12.10
CA LEU A 33 -1.12 1.35 -11.68
C LEU A 33 -0.66 2.27 -12.81
N SER A 34 -1.42 3.32 -13.09
CA SER A 34 -0.96 4.41 -13.96
C SER A 34 0.17 5.18 -13.26
N ASP A 35 1.12 5.76 -14.01
CA ASP A 35 2.20 6.58 -13.42
C ASP A 35 1.67 7.69 -12.51
N ARG A 36 0.50 8.25 -12.87
CA ARG A 36 -0.19 9.31 -12.12
C ARG A 36 -0.75 8.81 -10.79
N ASP A 37 -1.40 7.65 -10.76
CA ASP A 37 -1.89 7.04 -9.52
C ASP A 37 -0.73 6.52 -8.66
N GLY A 38 0.35 6.06 -9.31
CA GLY A 38 1.59 5.63 -8.67
C GLY A 38 2.23 6.69 -7.80
N GLY A 39 2.41 7.89 -8.32
CA GLY A 39 2.96 9.01 -7.54
C GLY A 39 2.13 9.30 -6.30
N ALA A 40 0.81 9.48 -6.45
CA ALA A 40 -0.07 9.83 -5.33
C ALA A 40 -0.15 8.74 -4.25
N ILE A 41 -0.14 7.46 -4.64
CA ILE A 41 -0.15 6.35 -3.68
C ILE A 41 1.18 6.25 -2.95
N VAL A 42 2.31 6.42 -3.66
CA VAL A 42 3.65 6.42 -3.04
C VAL A 42 3.77 7.57 -2.03
N ASP A 43 3.33 8.77 -2.38
CA ASP A 43 3.36 9.93 -1.48
C ASP A 43 2.55 9.66 -0.20
N SER A 44 1.36 9.08 -0.33
CA SER A 44 0.56 8.70 0.84
C SER A 44 1.22 7.61 1.68
N LEU A 45 1.83 6.60 1.07
CA LEU A 45 2.55 5.55 1.80
C LEU A 45 3.74 6.11 2.57
N GLN A 46 4.48 7.06 1.97
CA GLN A 46 5.57 7.76 2.64
C GLN A 46 5.08 8.59 3.82
N GLN A 47 3.96 9.31 3.68
CA GLN A 47 3.37 10.08 4.76
C GLN A 47 2.94 9.20 5.94
N MET A 48 2.47 7.99 5.66
CA MET A 48 2.10 6.99 6.68
C MET A 48 3.31 6.22 7.24
N ASN A 49 4.52 6.44 6.73
CA ASN A 49 5.71 5.64 7.02
C ASN A 49 5.53 4.12 6.75
N VAL A 50 4.70 3.79 5.76
CA VAL A 50 4.46 2.39 5.36
C VAL A 50 5.54 1.98 4.36
N PRO A 51 6.32 0.92 4.66
CA PRO A 51 7.32 0.44 3.72
C PRO A 51 6.62 -0.15 2.49
N TYR A 52 7.15 0.14 1.31
CA TYR A 52 6.58 -0.32 0.04
C TYR A 52 7.66 -0.88 -0.88
N LYS A 53 7.25 -1.76 -1.79
CA LYS A 53 8.12 -2.38 -2.81
C LYS A 53 7.36 -2.51 -4.12
N PHE A 54 8.09 -2.46 -5.23
CA PHE A 54 7.53 -2.83 -6.54
C PHE A 54 7.70 -4.33 -6.77
N ALA A 55 6.69 -4.98 -7.34
CA ALA A 55 6.80 -6.36 -7.78
C ALA A 55 7.79 -6.47 -8.95
N GLU A 56 8.38 -7.66 -9.13
CA GLU A 56 9.19 -7.94 -10.32
C GLU A 56 8.36 -7.68 -11.58
N GLY A 57 8.86 -6.82 -12.48
CA GLY A 57 8.12 -6.35 -13.66
C GLY A 57 7.43 -4.99 -13.51
N GLY A 58 7.57 -4.30 -12.37
CA GLY A 58 7.26 -2.87 -12.21
C GLY A 58 5.77 -2.48 -12.19
N GLY A 59 4.87 -3.38 -12.56
CA GLY A 59 3.44 -3.09 -12.69
C GLY A 59 2.60 -3.23 -11.42
N ALA A 60 3.20 -3.55 -10.27
CA ALA A 60 2.45 -3.70 -9.02
C ALA A 60 3.20 -3.12 -7.81
N LEU A 61 2.43 -2.49 -6.93
CA LEU A 61 2.90 -1.91 -5.68
C LEU A 61 2.52 -2.84 -4.53
N MET A 62 3.48 -3.14 -3.67
CA MET A 62 3.34 -4.09 -2.57
C MET A 62 3.64 -3.41 -1.24
N VAL A 63 2.91 -3.81 -0.21
CA VAL A 63 3.08 -3.36 1.18
C VAL A 63 3.06 -4.58 2.11
N PRO A 64 3.51 -4.45 3.37
CA PRO A 64 3.40 -5.52 4.36
C PRO A 64 1.97 -6.06 4.46
N ALA A 65 1.85 -7.39 4.50
CA ALA A 65 0.61 -8.14 4.46
C ALA A 65 -0.37 -7.75 5.58
N ASP A 66 0.17 -7.40 6.74
CA ASP A 66 -0.53 -6.92 7.93
C ASP A 66 -1.14 -5.53 7.73
N GLN A 67 -0.56 -4.71 6.84
CA GLN A 67 -0.98 -3.32 6.62
C GLN A 67 -1.85 -3.13 5.36
N VAL A 68 -1.97 -4.14 4.48
CA VAL A 68 -2.73 -4.03 3.21
C VAL A 68 -4.14 -3.48 3.40
N HIS A 69 -4.88 -3.99 4.38
CA HIS A 69 -6.28 -3.62 4.57
C HIS A 69 -6.43 -2.17 5.07
N GLU A 70 -5.61 -1.79 6.05
CA GLU A 70 -5.58 -0.44 6.61
C GLU A 70 -5.15 0.59 5.55
N VAL A 71 -4.09 0.29 4.81
CA VAL A 71 -3.58 1.14 3.73
C VAL A 71 -4.66 1.33 2.64
N ARG A 72 -5.37 0.28 2.24
CA ARG A 72 -6.49 0.41 1.28
C ARG A 72 -7.58 1.32 1.79
N LEU A 73 -7.97 1.17 3.05
CA LEU A 73 -9.00 2.01 3.66
C LEU A 73 -8.56 3.48 3.70
N HIS A 74 -7.31 3.72 4.07
CA HIS A 74 -6.74 5.06 4.15
C HIS A 74 -6.68 5.73 2.76
N LEU A 75 -6.16 5.01 1.77
CA LEU A 75 -6.07 5.50 0.39
C LEU A 75 -7.46 5.73 -0.22
N ALA A 76 -8.43 4.86 0.08
CA ALA A 76 -9.82 5.07 -0.34
C ALA A 76 -10.42 6.34 0.29
N GLY A 77 -10.10 6.64 1.55
CA GLY A 77 -10.47 7.90 2.21
C GLY A 77 -9.88 9.15 1.55
N GLN A 78 -8.74 9.00 0.86
CA GLN A 78 -8.12 10.06 0.05
C GLN A 78 -8.62 10.10 -1.41
N GLY A 79 -9.52 9.19 -1.80
CA GLY A 79 -10.00 9.06 -3.17
C GLY A 79 -8.98 8.43 -4.14
N LEU A 80 -8.07 7.59 -3.62
CA LEU A 80 -7.08 6.85 -4.42
C LEU A 80 -7.47 5.36 -4.54
N PRO A 81 -7.15 4.71 -5.68
CA PRO A 81 -6.62 5.26 -6.93
C PRO A 81 -7.70 6.04 -7.69
N LYS A 82 -7.31 7.08 -8.43
CA LYS A 82 -8.25 7.89 -9.22
C LYS A 82 -8.67 7.18 -10.51
N GLY A 83 -7.87 6.21 -10.97
CA GLY A 83 -8.05 5.50 -12.24
C GLY A 83 -9.03 4.31 -12.24
N GLY A 84 -9.81 4.07 -11.20
CA GLY A 84 -10.70 2.89 -11.12
C GLY A 84 -12.06 3.01 -11.82
N THR A 85 -12.42 4.19 -12.35
CA THR A 85 -13.80 4.48 -12.80
C THR A 85 -13.86 5.26 -14.13
N VAL A 86 -12.90 5.06 -15.03
CA VAL A 86 -12.99 5.57 -16.42
C VAL A 86 -14.11 4.91 -17.25
N GLY A 87 -14.84 3.94 -16.68
CA GLY A 87 -15.91 3.19 -17.36
C GLY A 87 -17.23 3.93 -17.58
N PHE A 88 -17.43 5.13 -17.02
CA PHE A 88 -18.67 5.91 -17.21
C PHE A 88 -18.50 7.14 -18.12
N GLU A 89 -17.29 7.69 -18.22
CA GLU A 89 -17.03 8.91 -19.03
C GLU A 89 -17.13 8.62 -20.55
N LEU A 90 -16.89 7.36 -20.95
CA LEU A 90 -17.01 6.93 -22.35
C LEU A 90 -18.45 6.58 -22.76
N MET A 91 -19.34 6.27 -21.81
CA MET A 91 -20.76 5.98 -22.09
C MET A 91 -21.61 7.24 -22.25
N GLU A 92 -21.16 8.37 -21.71
CA GLU A 92 -21.87 9.66 -21.79
C GLU A 92 -21.55 10.43 -23.08
N ASN A 93 -20.35 10.24 -23.64
CA ASN A 93 -19.92 10.89 -24.89
C ASN A 93 -20.50 10.25 -26.17
N GLU A 94 -21.05 9.03 -26.09
CA GLU A 94 -21.67 8.33 -27.23
C GLU A 94 -23.20 8.56 -27.35
N LYS A 95 -23.80 9.44 -26.51
CA LYS A 95 -25.27 9.65 -26.50
C LYS A 95 -25.78 10.98 -27.06
N PHE A 96 -24.93 11.85 -27.62
CA PHE A 96 -25.39 13.15 -28.11
C PHE A 96 -25.14 13.45 -29.60
N GLY A 97 -24.74 12.45 -30.41
CA GLY A 97 -24.39 12.67 -31.83
C GLY A 97 -25.37 12.16 -32.90
N THR A 98 -26.22 11.18 -32.59
CA THR A 98 -27.15 10.59 -33.57
C THR A 98 -28.49 10.32 -32.90
N SER A 99 -29.38 11.31 -32.95
CA SER A 99 -30.78 11.05 -33.18
C SER A 99 -31.15 11.91 -34.38
N GLU A 100 -30.97 11.34 -35.57
CA GLU A 100 -31.63 11.79 -36.79
C GLU A 100 -33.13 11.91 -36.51
N PHE A 101 -33.64 13.15 -36.47
CA PHE A 101 -34.96 13.56 -36.95
C PHE A 101 -34.88 15.03 -37.36
#